data_AF-A0A9D9RR53-F1
#
_entry.id   AF-A0A9D9RR53-F1
#
_cell.length_a   1.000
_cell.length_b   1.000
_cell.length_c   1.000
_cell.angle_alpha   90.00
_cell.angle_beta   90.00
_cell.angle_gamma   90.00
#
_symmetry.space_group_name_H-M   'P 1'
#
loop_
_entity.id
_entity.type
_entity.pdbx_description
1 polymer ?
#
loop_
_entity_poly.entity_id
_entity_poly.type
_entity_poly.pdbx_seq_one_letter_code
_entity_poly.pdbx_strand_id
1 'polypeptide(L)'
;MLNTVETQNISIPSDYKSILLGDMDGNLYEQRNIYDVRPLASMTKVMTVLLTLERIKNGEITMDTNVTVSNYASKVPYGITLVAGKQYTVRDLLKATIIRSSNNAAQALGEFNGNGDVSVFIDKMNQKANELGLTTLRYCTPHGLPPEDTQGKCRDQGSAADLYKLAQTVIKYDDYLNISKNSSGYIDNGNIKLTSTNNLLGKVEGVDGLKTGYYRAAGSNIILTAKRGEKRIILIIMGSEKAKNRDLIGQIMIDDFFATHHDVKVIDSTIAIGSVKIKSTKYNLYPEKDVITNDGVSTSVINKDATFIFNLSDNIKTAKTEDIVGTYTAKYNGKEFTGNLILR
;
A
#
# COMPACT_ATOMS: atom_id res chain seq x y z
N MET A 1 -41.21 -13.68 5.29
CA MET A 1 -40.63 -12.57 6.09
C MET A 1 -39.26 -12.31 5.52
N LEU A 2 -39.05 -11.14 4.91
CA LEU A 2 -37.72 -10.70 4.47
C LEU A 2 -36.95 -10.31 5.73
N ASN A 3 -35.83 -10.99 6.00
CA ASN A 3 -34.92 -10.61 7.07
C ASN A 3 -34.33 -9.25 6.69
N THR A 4 -34.83 -8.19 7.30
CA THR A 4 -34.17 -6.88 7.35
C THR A 4 -32.84 -7.07 8.06
N VAL A 5 -31.75 -7.07 7.30
CA VAL A 5 -30.41 -6.89 7.86
C VAL A 5 -30.38 -5.45 8.37
N GLU A 6 -30.43 -5.27 9.68
CA GLU A 6 -30.10 -3.99 10.31
C GLU A 6 -28.66 -3.67 9.95
N THR A 7 -28.46 -2.76 8.99
CA THR A 7 -27.17 -2.11 8.78
C THR A 7 -26.92 -1.26 10.02
N GLN A 8 -26.17 -1.79 10.98
CA GLN A 8 -25.60 -0.95 12.04
C GLN A 8 -24.74 0.10 11.35
N ASN A 9 -25.15 1.37 11.44
CA ASN A 9 -24.30 2.50 11.08
C ASN A 9 -23.14 2.52 12.07
N ILE A 10 -22.07 1.78 11.76
CA ILE A 10 -20.83 1.81 12.53
C ILE A 10 -20.25 3.22 12.32
N SER A 11 -20.40 4.08 13.32
CA SER A 11 -19.78 5.40 13.31
C SER A 11 -18.26 5.23 13.30
N ILE A 12 -17.63 5.59 12.18
CA ILE A 12 -16.16 5.61 12.08
C ILE A 12 -15.62 6.62 13.11
N PRO A 13 -14.70 6.21 14.00
CA PRO A 13 -14.07 7.16 14.93
C PRO A 13 -13.41 8.30 14.16
N SER A 14 -13.60 9.54 14.63
CA SER A 14 -13.04 10.75 14.01
C SER A 14 -11.93 11.40 14.86
N ASP A 15 -11.22 10.60 15.67
CA ASP A 15 -10.21 11.07 16.63
C ASP A 15 -8.83 11.30 16.01
N TYR A 16 -8.66 10.99 14.73
CA TYR A 16 -7.45 11.26 13.96
C TYR A 16 -7.32 12.74 13.60
N LYS A 17 -6.10 13.16 13.27
CA LYS A 17 -5.78 14.56 12.92
C LYS A 17 -5.53 14.75 11.44
N SER A 18 -5.04 13.71 10.75
CA SER A 18 -4.85 13.67 9.30
C SER A 18 -5.11 12.27 8.78
N ILE A 19 -5.70 12.17 7.59
CA ILE A 19 -5.94 10.90 6.90
C ILE A 19 -5.80 11.05 5.38
N LEU A 20 -5.23 10.05 4.72
CA LEU A 20 -5.11 9.98 3.27
C LEU A 20 -5.27 8.53 2.80
N LEU A 21 -6.20 8.28 1.88
CA LEU A 21 -6.33 7.01 1.17
C LEU A 21 -6.08 7.23 -0.33
N GLY A 22 -5.16 6.47 -0.92
CA GLY A 22 -4.85 6.55 -2.35
C GLY A 22 -4.36 5.22 -2.92
N ASP A 23 -4.34 5.08 -4.25
CA ASP A 23 -3.77 3.92 -4.94
C ASP A 23 -2.29 4.10 -5.31
N MET A 24 -1.72 3.24 -6.14
CA MET A 24 -0.32 3.38 -6.58
C MET A 24 -0.13 4.41 -7.71
N ASP A 25 -1.21 4.82 -8.39
CA ASP A 25 -1.18 5.73 -9.53
C ASP A 25 -1.37 7.20 -9.13
N GLY A 26 -1.66 7.45 -7.85
CA GLY A 26 -1.84 8.79 -7.30
C GLY A 26 -3.30 9.23 -7.21
N ASN A 27 -4.27 8.35 -7.52
CA ASN A 27 -5.68 8.68 -7.30
C ASN A 27 -5.96 8.66 -5.80
N LEU A 28 -6.58 9.72 -5.30
CA LEU A 28 -6.90 9.90 -3.89
C LEU A 28 -8.40 9.71 -3.68
N TYR A 29 -8.76 8.87 -2.71
CA TYR A 29 -10.14 8.48 -2.39
C TYR A 29 -10.63 9.06 -1.07
N GLU A 30 -9.73 9.39 -0.14
CA GLU A 30 -10.03 10.14 1.09
C GLU A 30 -8.88 11.10 1.39
N GLN A 31 -9.20 12.33 1.77
CA GLN A 31 -8.23 13.36 2.12
C GLN A 31 -8.74 14.25 3.26
N ARG A 32 -8.02 14.27 4.39
CA ARG A 32 -8.25 15.26 5.46
C ARG A 32 -6.93 15.74 6.03
N ASN A 33 -6.71 17.06 6.00
CA ASN A 33 -5.53 17.72 6.57
C ASN A 33 -4.20 17.12 6.08
N ILE A 34 -4.15 16.68 4.82
CA ILE A 34 -3.06 15.82 4.33
C ILE A 34 -1.71 16.53 4.24
N TYR A 35 -1.70 17.87 4.30
CA TYR A 35 -0.50 18.70 4.30
C TYR A 35 -0.09 19.19 5.69
N ASP A 36 -0.86 18.87 6.74
CA ASP A 36 -0.53 19.25 8.11
C ASP A 36 0.75 18.53 8.56
N VAL A 37 1.75 19.29 8.96
CA VAL A 37 3.00 18.75 9.48
C VAL A 37 2.78 18.23 10.89
N ARG A 38 3.05 16.94 11.09
CA ARG A 38 2.87 16.26 12.38
C ARG A 38 4.11 15.44 12.74
N PRO A 39 4.28 15.08 14.02
CA PRO A 39 5.36 14.20 14.40
C PRO A 39 5.18 12.78 13.81
N LEU A 40 6.26 12.23 13.25
CA LEU A 40 6.21 10.93 12.56
C LEU A 40 6.19 9.74 13.52
N ALA A 41 6.85 9.88 14.67
CA ALA A 41 7.24 8.74 15.50
C ALA A 41 7.94 7.66 14.64
N SER A 42 7.65 6.38 14.86
CA SER A 42 8.31 5.28 14.14
C SER A 42 8.03 5.19 12.63
N MET A 43 7.16 6.02 12.06
CA MET A 43 7.04 6.13 10.59
C MET A 43 8.35 6.65 9.95
N THR A 44 9.19 7.32 10.72
CA THR A 44 10.57 7.68 10.38
C THR A 44 11.39 6.52 9.80
N LYS A 45 11.17 5.31 10.34
CA LYS A 45 11.92 4.10 9.95
C LYS A 45 11.69 3.68 8.50
N VAL A 46 10.62 4.16 7.86
CA VAL A 46 10.37 3.88 6.44
C VAL A 46 11.51 4.43 5.58
N MET A 47 11.98 5.65 5.85
CA MET A 47 13.14 6.22 5.16
C MET A 47 14.43 5.46 5.49
N THR A 48 14.61 5.07 6.76
CA THR A 48 15.77 4.28 7.18
C THR A 48 15.88 2.96 6.43
N VAL A 49 14.74 2.27 6.28
CA VAL A 49 14.66 1.02 5.52
C VAL A 49 14.87 1.29 4.03
N LEU A 50 14.21 2.31 3.45
CA LEU A 50 14.36 2.67 2.04
C LEU A 50 15.84 2.85 1.65
N LEU A 51 16.58 3.66 2.41
CA LEU A 51 18.01 3.89 2.13
C LEU A 51 18.84 2.62 2.28
N THR A 52 18.49 1.72 3.20
CA THR A 52 19.17 0.42 3.32
C THR A 52 18.89 -0.46 2.10
N LEU A 53 17.63 -0.52 1.65
CA LEU A 53 17.21 -1.30 0.48
C LEU A 53 17.79 -0.73 -0.83
N GLU A 54 17.97 0.58 -0.94
CA GLU A 54 18.67 1.20 -2.07
C GLU A 54 20.11 0.71 -2.19
N ARG A 55 20.85 0.65 -1.07
CA ARG A 55 22.22 0.12 -1.07
C ARG A 55 22.28 -1.36 -1.47
N ILE A 56 21.29 -2.15 -1.05
CA ILE A 56 21.15 -3.56 -1.50
C ILE A 56 20.89 -3.62 -3.01
N LYS A 57 19.94 -2.83 -3.50
CA LYS A 57 19.59 -2.75 -4.92
C LYS A 57 20.78 -2.32 -5.80
N ASN A 58 21.62 -1.43 -5.29
CA ASN A 58 22.82 -0.95 -5.96
C ASN A 58 24.02 -1.91 -5.86
N GLY A 59 23.88 -3.03 -5.14
CA GLY A 59 24.96 -4.02 -4.96
C GLY A 59 26.07 -3.57 -4.01
N GLU A 60 25.88 -2.50 -3.23
CA GLU A 60 26.87 -2.01 -2.26
C GLU A 60 26.96 -2.92 -1.03
N ILE A 61 25.82 -3.51 -0.64
CA ILE A 61 25.68 -4.44 0.49
C ILE A 61 24.71 -5.55 0.08
N THR A 62 24.66 -6.61 0.88
CA THR A 62 23.69 -7.69 0.74
C THR A 62 22.86 -7.82 2.01
N MET A 63 21.75 -8.56 1.93
CA MET A 63 20.97 -8.94 3.11
C MET A 63 21.80 -9.65 4.18
N ASP A 64 22.85 -10.36 3.79
CA ASP A 64 23.69 -11.16 4.70
C ASP A 64 24.97 -10.41 5.13
N THR A 65 25.10 -9.14 4.75
CA THR A 65 26.19 -8.28 5.23
C THR A 65 26.07 -8.08 6.74
N ASN A 66 27.19 -8.25 7.45
CA ASN A 66 27.22 -8.11 8.90
C ASN A 66 27.34 -6.64 9.34
N VAL A 67 26.56 -6.29 10.35
CA VAL A 67 26.56 -4.99 11.01
C VAL A 67 26.93 -5.20 12.48
N THR A 68 28.04 -4.58 12.90
CA THR A 68 28.45 -4.59 14.32
C THR A 68 27.61 -3.57 15.09
N VAL A 69 26.88 -4.03 16.10
CA VAL A 69 26.06 -3.14 16.94
C VAL A 69 26.95 -2.34 17.89
N SER A 70 26.86 -1.01 17.86
CA SER A 70 27.60 -0.16 18.78
C SER A 70 27.03 -0.20 20.20
N ASN A 71 27.83 0.23 21.19
CA ASN A 71 27.37 0.40 22.57
C ASN A 71 26.26 1.47 22.70
N TYR A 72 26.21 2.44 21.80
CA TYR A 72 25.14 3.42 21.76
C TYR A 72 23.86 2.79 21.20
N ALA A 73 23.94 2.19 20.01
CA ALA A 73 22.81 1.54 19.37
C ALA A 73 22.15 0.50 20.30
N SER A 74 22.93 -0.36 20.96
CA SER A 74 22.38 -1.39 21.87
C SER A 74 21.53 -0.83 23.02
N LYS A 75 21.76 0.43 23.43
CA LYS A 75 21.07 1.09 24.54
C LYS A 75 19.89 1.97 24.13
N VAL A 76 19.66 2.18 22.82
CA VAL A 76 18.52 2.98 22.35
C VAL A 76 17.20 2.31 22.80
N PRO A 77 16.30 3.04 23.50
CA PRO A 77 15.15 2.45 24.17
C PRO A 77 14.05 2.00 23.21
N TYR A 78 13.09 1.22 23.73
CA TYR A 78 11.94 0.67 22.99
C TYR A 78 12.31 -0.19 21.77
N GLY A 79 13.45 -0.88 21.85
CA GLY A 79 13.90 -1.88 20.88
C GLY A 79 13.78 -3.33 21.39
N ILE A 80 14.44 -4.23 20.67
CA ILE A 80 14.71 -5.62 21.08
C ILE A 80 16.06 -5.71 21.81
N THR A 81 16.41 -6.87 22.36
CA THR A 81 17.76 -7.06 22.90
C THR A 81 18.77 -7.18 21.76
N LEU A 82 19.66 -6.20 21.63
CA LEU A 82 20.86 -6.28 20.79
C LEU A 82 22.11 -6.20 21.67
N VAL A 83 23.10 -7.03 21.39
CA VAL A 83 24.34 -7.08 22.17
C VAL A 83 25.39 -6.17 21.53
N ALA A 84 25.97 -5.25 22.31
CA ALA A 84 27.05 -4.40 21.83
C ALA A 84 28.27 -5.25 21.39
N GLY A 85 28.88 -4.90 20.27
CA GLY A 85 30.00 -5.62 19.66
C GLY A 85 29.60 -6.90 18.91
N LYS A 86 28.37 -7.41 19.09
CA LYS A 86 27.87 -8.54 18.31
C LYS A 86 27.49 -8.08 16.89
N GLN A 87 27.76 -8.95 15.93
CA GLN A 87 27.33 -8.76 14.53
C GLN A 87 25.95 -9.37 14.30
N TYR A 88 25.09 -8.62 13.64
CA TYR A 88 23.80 -9.06 13.11
C TYR A 88 23.77 -8.80 11.61
N THR A 89 23.06 -9.61 10.85
CA THR A 89 22.93 -9.37 9.41
C THR A 89 22.04 -8.15 9.13
N VAL A 90 22.22 -7.50 7.98
CA VAL A 90 21.30 -6.46 7.50
C VAL A 90 19.86 -6.97 7.49
N ARG A 91 19.64 -8.23 7.09
CA ARG A 91 18.34 -8.92 7.14
C ARG A 91 17.73 -8.94 8.53
N ASP A 92 18.52 -9.28 9.55
CA ASP A 92 18.06 -9.31 10.94
C ASP A 92 17.64 -7.91 11.41
N LEU A 93 18.46 -6.90 11.13
CA LEU A 93 18.17 -5.53 11.53
C LEU A 93 16.97 -4.94 10.76
N LEU A 94 16.80 -5.27 9.47
CA LEU A 94 15.62 -4.91 8.69
C LEU A 94 14.36 -5.57 9.25
N LYS A 95 14.40 -6.88 9.53
CA LYS A 95 13.29 -7.60 10.18
C LYS A 95 12.91 -6.96 11.53
N ALA A 96 13.90 -6.68 12.38
CA ALA A 96 13.68 -6.03 13.68
C ALA A 96 13.06 -4.62 13.53
N THR A 97 13.51 -3.86 12.54
CA THR A 97 13.05 -2.50 12.25
C THR A 97 11.62 -2.49 11.69
N ILE A 98 11.31 -3.38 10.75
CA ILE A 98 10.02 -3.42 10.05
C ILE A 98 8.95 -4.10 10.90
N ILE A 99 9.22 -5.32 11.39
CA ILE A 99 8.23 -6.12 12.15
C ILE A 99 8.04 -5.50 13.55
N ARG A 100 9.10 -5.50 14.36
CA ARG A 100 9.00 -5.11 15.78
C ARG A 100 9.10 -3.60 16.02
N SER A 101 9.35 -2.81 14.98
CA SER A 101 9.56 -1.36 15.10
C SER A 101 10.74 -0.99 15.99
N SER A 102 11.79 -1.82 16.01
CA SER A 102 12.88 -1.69 16.96
C SER A 102 13.72 -0.43 16.74
N ASN A 103 13.82 0.46 17.74
CA ASN A 103 14.59 1.70 17.61
C ASN A 103 16.10 1.46 17.53
N ASN A 104 16.64 0.57 18.36
CA ASN A 104 18.07 0.24 18.34
C ASN A 104 18.52 -0.44 17.04
N ALA A 105 17.66 -1.25 16.41
CA ALA A 105 17.96 -1.84 15.10
C ALA A 105 17.98 -0.76 14.01
N ALA A 106 17.03 0.18 14.04
CA ALA A 106 17.03 1.33 13.13
C ALA A 106 18.24 2.26 13.37
N GLN A 107 18.66 2.45 14.63
CA GLN A 107 19.88 3.18 14.96
C GLN A 107 21.12 2.46 14.41
N ALA A 108 21.23 1.15 14.59
CA ALA A 108 22.34 0.35 14.06
C ALA A 108 22.41 0.41 12.52
N LEU A 109 21.28 0.31 11.83
CA LEU A 109 21.21 0.53 10.37
C LEU A 109 21.61 1.96 9.99
N GLY A 110 21.19 2.96 10.77
CA GLY A 110 21.57 4.35 10.53
C GLY A 110 23.07 4.58 10.67
N GLU A 111 23.68 4.11 11.76
CA GLU A 111 25.14 4.14 11.94
C GLU A 111 25.84 3.41 10.80
N PHE A 112 25.39 2.20 10.43
CA PHE A 112 25.98 1.42 9.35
C PHE A 112 25.92 2.13 7.99
N ASN A 113 24.78 2.70 7.63
CA ASN A 113 24.59 3.44 6.38
C ASN A 113 25.26 4.82 6.38
N GLY A 114 25.57 5.34 7.56
CA GLY A 114 26.36 6.55 7.78
C GLY A 114 27.86 6.30 7.94
N ASN A 115 28.35 5.08 7.66
CA ASN A 115 29.76 4.69 7.83
C ASN A 115 30.27 4.91 9.28
N GLY A 116 29.43 4.61 10.26
CA GLY A 116 29.68 4.80 11.68
C GLY A 116 29.19 6.13 12.24
N ASP A 117 28.86 7.11 11.40
CA ASP A 117 28.35 8.42 11.82
C ASP A 117 26.86 8.58 11.47
N VAL A 118 26.02 8.61 12.51
CA VAL A 118 24.57 8.77 12.33
C VAL A 118 24.19 10.14 11.75
N SER A 119 25.02 11.18 11.91
CA SER A 119 24.74 12.50 11.32
C SER A 119 24.79 12.46 9.80
N VAL A 120 25.80 11.78 9.23
CA VAL A 120 25.91 11.51 7.79
C VAL A 120 24.68 10.76 7.28
N PHE A 121 24.15 9.82 8.07
CA PHE A 121 22.92 9.12 7.69
C PHE A 121 21.68 10.03 7.72
N ILE A 122 21.56 10.89 8.73
CA ILE A 122 20.46 11.86 8.82
C ILE A 122 20.50 12.82 7.63
N ASP A 123 21.69 13.25 7.20
CA ASP A 123 21.85 14.07 5.99
C ASP A 123 21.36 13.32 4.74
N LYS A 124 21.72 12.04 4.59
CA LYS A 124 21.20 11.19 3.50
C LYS A 124 19.66 11.03 3.55
N MET A 125 19.06 10.90 4.74
CA MET A 125 17.60 10.82 4.88
C MET A 125 16.91 12.10 4.39
N ASN A 126 17.45 13.27 4.76
CA ASN A 126 16.90 14.55 4.34
C ASN A 126 17.19 14.85 2.85
N GLN A 127 18.36 14.47 2.36
CA GLN A 127 18.69 14.54 0.93
C GLN A 127 17.70 13.70 0.11
N LYS A 128 17.44 12.45 0.52
CA LYS A 128 16.46 11.59 -0.14
C LYS A 128 15.05 12.16 -0.11
N ALA A 129 14.64 12.76 1.00
CA ALA A 129 13.36 13.46 1.08
C ALA A 129 13.26 14.58 0.03
N ASN A 130 14.31 15.39 -0.11
CA ASN A 130 14.36 16.45 -1.12
C ASN A 130 14.36 15.90 -2.55
N GLU A 131 15.13 14.85 -2.83
CA GLU A 131 15.16 14.17 -4.15
C GLU A 131 13.78 13.64 -4.57
N LEU A 132 13.00 13.15 -3.61
CA LEU A 132 11.65 12.64 -3.82
C LEU A 132 10.57 13.74 -3.80
N GLY A 133 10.96 15.02 -3.61
CA GLY A 133 10.03 16.15 -3.50
C GLY A 133 9.14 16.12 -2.25
N LEU A 134 9.61 15.48 -1.17
CA LEU A 134 8.90 15.29 0.09
C LEU A 134 9.17 16.46 1.05
N THR A 135 8.71 17.64 0.66
CA THR A 135 9.10 18.94 1.24
C THR A 135 8.75 19.15 2.71
N THR A 136 7.81 18.37 3.26
CA THR A 136 7.41 18.44 4.68
C THR A 136 8.19 17.47 5.56
N LEU A 137 8.86 16.47 4.98
CA LEU A 137 9.65 15.51 5.74
C LEU A 137 10.94 16.14 6.23
N ARG A 138 11.17 16.03 7.53
CA ARG A 138 12.43 16.39 8.17
C ARG A 138 12.81 15.31 9.16
N TYR A 139 14.02 14.81 9.03
CA TYR A 139 14.59 13.78 9.87
C TYR A 139 15.70 14.32 10.77
N CYS A 140 15.71 13.82 11.99
CA CYS A 140 16.65 14.13 13.05
C CYS A 140 17.19 12.85 13.70
N THR A 141 16.52 11.72 13.47
CA THR A 141 16.96 10.41 13.94
C THR A 141 16.63 9.30 12.92
N PRO A 142 17.31 8.14 12.97
CA PRO A 142 16.93 6.98 12.17
C PRO A 142 15.63 6.31 12.60
N HIS A 143 15.12 6.62 13.81
CA HIS A 143 14.09 5.82 14.48
C HIS A 143 12.82 6.60 14.84
N GLY A 144 12.85 7.92 14.96
CA GLY A 144 11.68 8.74 15.30
C GLY A 144 11.33 8.75 16.79
N LEU A 145 12.34 8.71 17.67
CA LEU A 145 12.11 8.91 19.11
C LEU A 145 11.82 10.40 19.36
N PRO A 146 11.09 10.74 20.43
CA PRO A 146 10.81 12.14 20.72
C PRO A 146 12.08 12.88 21.21
N PRO A 147 12.11 14.22 21.12
CA PRO A 147 13.26 15.04 21.55
C PRO A 147 13.77 14.74 22.96
N GLU A 148 12.85 14.48 23.90
CA GLU A 148 13.17 14.15 25.30
C GLU A 148 13.99 12.86 25.45
N ASP A 149 13.84 11.90 24.53
CA ASP A 149 14.57 10.62 24.53
C ASP A 149 15.82 10.65 23.64
N THR A 150 16.12 11.80 23.04
CA THR A 150 17.17 11.95 22.00
C THR A 150 18.12 13.10 22.30
N GLN A 151 18.27 13.45 23.59
CA GLN A 151 19.15 14.53 24.04
C GLN A 151 18.82 15.89 23.40
N GLY A 152 17.53 16.15 23.15
CA GLY A 152 17.05 17.41 22.59
C GLY A 152 17.25 17.55 21.07
N LYS A 153 17.53 16.45 20.34
CA LYS A 153 17.47 16.47 18.87
C LYS A 153 16.11 16.97 18.40
N CYS A 154 16.09 17.54 17.19
CA CYS A 154 14.84 18.00 16.60
C CYS A 154 13.85 16.84 16.42
N ARG A 155 12.58 17.19 16.28
CA ARG A 155 11.50 16.23 16.09
C ARG A 155 11.46 15.76 14.62
N ASP A 156 11.46 14.45 14.42
CA ASP A 156 11.13 13.86 13.11
C ASP A 156 9.66 14.18 12.76
N GLN A 157 9.43 14.85 11.62
CA GLN A 157 8.14 15.41 11.23
C GLN A 157 7.83 15.23 9.74
N GLY A 158 6.56 15.30 9.39
CA GLY A 158 6.06 15.23 8.02
C GLY A 158 4.54 15.27 7.92
N SER A 159 4.03 15.30 6.69
CA SER A 159 2.60 15.28 6.37
C SER A 159 2.15 13.94 5.81
N ALA A 160 0.84 13.68 5.78
CA ALA A 160 0.30 12.44 5.21
C ALA A 160 0.56 12.35 3.69
N ALA A 161 0.53 13.48 2.99
CA ALA A 161 0.84 13.55 1.55
C ALA A 161 2.25 13.04 1.23
N ASP A 162 3.25 13.45 2.01
CA ASP A 162 4.63 13.00 1.79
C ASP A 162 4.86 11.56 2.24
N LEU A 163 4.21 11.12 3.33
CA LEU A 163 4.27 9.73 3.75
C LEU A 163 3.63 8.78 2.73
N TYR A 164 2.57 9.22 2.06
CA TYR A 164 1.94 8.48 0.96
C TYR A 164 2.91 8.30 -0.22
N LYS A 165 3.57 9.37 -0.66
CA LYS A 165 4.60 9.29 -1.72
C LYS A 165 5.81 8.44 -1.32
N LEU A 166 6.25 8.56 -0.05
CA LEU A 166 7.31 7.70 0.50
C LEU A 166 6.89 6.22 0.49
N ALA A 167 5.64 5.92 0.85
CA ALA A 167 5.09 4.57 0.81
C ALA A 167 5.01 4.05 -0.64
N GLN A 168 4.52 4.85 -1.60
CA GLN A 168 4.54 4.49 -3.03
C GLN A 168 5.95 4.15 -3.52
N THR A 169 6.96 4.84 -3.00
CA THR A 169 8.36 4.61 -3.36
C THR A 169 8.88 3.30 -2.75
N VAL A 170 8.74 3.11 -1.44
CA VAL A 170 9.34 1.97 -0.74
C VAL A 170 8.67 0.63 -1.09
N ILE A 171 7.38 0.65 -1.44
CA ILE A 171 6.63 -0.56 -1.84
C ILE A 171 7.18 -1.18 -3.14
N LYS A 172 7.89 -0.42 -3.97
CA LYS A 172 8.55 -0.93 -5.18
C LYS A 172 9.76 -1.82 -4.88
N TYR A 173 10.17 -1.93 -3.61
CA TYR A 173 11.21 -2.84 -3.15
C TYR A 173 10.53 -4.05 -2.51
N ASP A 174 10.45 -5.16 -3.24
CA ASP A 174 9.74 -6.38 -2.82
C ASP A 174 10.18 -6.88 -1.44
N ASP A 175 11.45 -6.69 -1.09
CA ASP A 175 12.02 -7.01 0.22
C ASP A 175 11.28 -6.32 1.39
N TYR A 176 10.80 -5.08 1.21
CA TYR A 176 10.03 -4.40 2.26
C TYR A 176 8.75 -5.19 2.55
N LEU A 177 7.95 -5.45 1.52
CA LEU A 177 6.66 -6.15 1.67
C LEU A 177 6.85 -7.62 2.09
N ASN A 178 7.90 -8.27 1.59
CA ASN A 178 8.25 -9.62 2.01
C ASN A 178 8.54 -9.72 3.50
N ILE A 179 9.01 -8.65 4.14
CA ILE A 179 9.22 -8.56 5.58
C ILE A 179 7.94 -8.06 6.29
N SER A 180 7.32 -6.97 5.82
CA SER A 180 6.21 -6.30 6.53
C SER A 180 4.92 -7.11 6.56
N LYS A 181 4.73 -8.05 5.63
CA LYS A 181 3.57 -8.95 5.60
C LYS A 181 3.53 -9.95 6.77
N ASN A 182 4.65 -10.13 7.47
CA ASN A 182 4.75 -11.11 8.54
C ASN A 182 4.28 -10.52 9.88
N SER A 183 3.28 -11.15 10.51
CA SER A 183 2.81 -10.79 11.85
C SER A 183 3.82 -11.15 12.95
N SER A 184 4.77 -12.05 12.66
CA SER A 184 5.87 -12.42 13.52
C SER A 184 7.10 -12.80 12.70
N GLY A 185 8.26 -12.86 13.36
CA GLY A 185 9.49 -13.32 12.73
C GLY A 185 10.52 -13.71 13.77
N TYR A 186 11.66 -14.18 13.29
CA TYR A 186 12.80 -14.48 14.14
C TYR A 186 14.07 -13.92 13.50
N ILE A 187 14.99 -13.51 14.36
CA ILE A 187 16.34 -13.07 14.00
C ILE A 187 17.35 -13.79 14.89
N ASP A 188 18.64 -13.55 14.66
CA ASP A 188 19.71 -14.09 15.50
C ASP A 188 19.65 -15.62 15.58
N ASN A 189 19.55 -16.26 14.41
CA ASN A 189 19.43 -17.71 14.25
C ASN A 189 18.26 -18.33 15.03
N GLY A 190 17.15 -17.59 15.19
CA GLY A 190 15.95 -18.08 15.87
C GLY A 190 15.84 -17.66 17.33
N ASN A 191 16.88 -17.07 17.92
CA ASN A 191 16.94 -16.78 19.36
C ASN A 191 16.07 -15.58 19.77
N ILE A 192 15.79 -14.67 18.84
CA ILE A 192 15.00 -13.47 19.15
C ILE A 192 13.73 -13.47 18.31
N LYS A 193 12.59 -13.63 19.00
CA LYS A 193 11.26 -13.53 18.40
C LYS A 193 10.85 -12.07 18.22
N LEU A 194 10.28 -11.77 17.07
CA LEU A 194 9.69 -10.50 16.71
C LEU A 194 8.17 -10.65 16.59
N THR A 195 7.44 -9.65 17.06
CA THR A 195 5.99 -9.53 16.89
C THR A 195 5.69 -8.21 16.23
N SER A 196 4.85 -8.24 15.21
CA SER A 196 4.48 -7.05 14.47
C SER A 196 3.72 -6.08 15.35
N THR A 197 3.95 -4.80 15.12
CA THR A 197 3.17 -3.73 15.74
C THR A 197 1.90 -3.40 14.96
N ASN A 198 1.75 -3.91 13.73
CA ASN A 198 0.54 -3.78 12.94
C ASN A 198 -0.47 -4.89 13.29
N ASN A 199 -1.50 -4.54 14.06
CA ASN A 199 -2.52 -5.47 14.52
C ASN A 199 -3.49 -5.94 13.43
N LEU A 200 -3.46 -5.31 12.23
CA LEU A 200 -4.36 -5.62 11.11
C LEU A 200 -3.83 -6.76 10.23
N LEU A 201 -2.55 -7.11 10.34
CA LEU A 201 -1.97 -8.26 9.62
C LEU A 201 -2.71 -9.55 9.99
N GLY A 202 -3.21 -10.25 8.98
CA GLY A 202 -4.00 -11.48 9.14
C GLY A 202 -5.42 -11.28 9.68
N LYS A 203 -5.85 -10.05 9.93
CA LYS A 203 -7.22 -9.71 10.33
C LYS A 203 -8.00 -8.97 9.25
N VAL A 204 -7.30 -8.16 8.47
CA VAL A 204 -7.87 -7.43 7.33
C VAL A 204 -7.27 -8.00 6.06
N GLU A 205 -8.13 -8.46 5.16
CA GLU A 205 -7.70 -9.10 3.91
C GLU A 205 -6.87 -8.14 3.07
N GLY A 206 -5.76 -8.65 2.55
CA GLY A 206 -4.84 -7.92 1.67
C GLY A 206 -3.82 -7.05 2.40
N VAL A 207 -3.97 -6.79 3.71
CA VAL A 207 -3.01 -5.97 4.47
C VAL A 207 -1.67 -6.68 4.58
N ASP A 208 -0.61 -6.05 4.05
CA ASP A 208 0.75 -6.57 4.02
C ASP A 208 1.81 -5.57 4.50
N GLY A 209 1.41 -4.44 5.10
CA GLY A 209 2.33 -3.42 5.62
C GLY A 209 1.61 -2.17 6.15
N LEU A 210 2.31 -1.07 6.41
CA LEU A 210 3.77 -0.87 6.36
C LEU A 210 4.37 -0.57 7.73
N LYS A 211 3.84 0.43 8.44
CA LYS A 211 4.52 0.96 9.63
C LYS A 211 3.60 1.73 10.57
N THR A 212 3.56 1.31 11.83
CA THR A 212 2.95 2.08 12.92
C THR A 212 3.93 3.10 13.53
N GLY A 213 3.40 4.11 14.23
CA GLY A 213 4.19 5.02 15.05
C GLY A 213 3.38 5.57 16.23
N TYR A 214 4.02 5.72 17.38
CA TYR A 214 3.40 6.31 18.55
C TYR A 214 4.43 6.96 19.49
N TYR A 215 4.09 8.15 19.95
CA TYR A 215 4.45 8.71 21.25
C TYR A 215 3.45 9.84 21.55
N ARG A 216 3.45 10.37 22.78
CA ARG A 216 2.38 11.26 23.27
C ARG A 216 2.03 12.41 22.32
N ALA A 217 3.01 13.16 21.80
CA ALA A 217 2.72 14.31 20.94
C ALA A 217 2.38 13.91 19.49
N ALA A 218 2.83 12.73 19.03
CA ALA A 218 2.48 12.21 17.70
C ALA A 218 1.04 11.71 17.64
N GLY A 219 0.53 11.19 18.77
CA GLY A 219 -0.64 10.32 18.77
C GLY A 219 -0.32 8.97 18.11
N SER A 220 -1.37 8.23 17.80
CA SER A 220 -1.30 6.92 17.17
C SER A 220 -1.33 7.05 15.64
N ASN A 221 -0.20 6.77 15.01
CA ASN A 221 0.00 6.85 13.56
C ASN A 221 0.10 5.45 12.93
N ILE A 222 -0.30 5.32 11.67
CA ILE A 222 -0.02 4.14 10.84
C ILE A 222 0.00 4.49 9.36
N ILE A 223 0.92 3.85 8.63
CA ILE A 223 0.91 3.69 7.17
C ILE A 223 0.48 2.25 6.92
N LEU A 224 -0.66 2.06 6.28
CA LEU A 224 -1.18 0.77 5.84
C LEU A 224 -1.03 0.64 4.33
N THR A 225 -0.82 -0.58 3.87
CA THR A 225 -1.08 -0.94 2.48
C THR A 225 -1.86 -2.24 2.45
N ALA A 226 -2.70 -2.37 1.43
CA ALA A 226 -3.43 -3.60 1.17
C ALA A 226 -3.48 -3.84 -0.34
N LYS A 227 -3.36 -5.11 -0.75
CA LYS A 227 -3.56 -5.55 -2.15
C LYS A 227 -4.63 -6.65 -2.19
N ARG A 228 -5.66 -6.48 -3.04
CA ARG A 228 -6.63 -7.54 -3.39
C ARG A 228 -6.76 -7.56 -4.92
N GLY A 229 -6.60 -8.73 -5.53
CA GLY A 229 -6.42 -8.83 -6.99
C GLY A 229 -5.21 -8.00 -7.43
N GLU A 230 -5.35 -7.22 -8.50
CA GLU A 230 -4.29 -6.31 -8.95
C GLU A 230 -4.30 -4.94 -8.28
N LYS A 231 -5.33 -4.61 -7.50
CA LYS A 231 -5.49 -3.28 -6.91
C LYS A 231 -4.76 -3.18 -5.58
N ARG A 232 -3.87 -2.20 -5.46
CA ARG A 232 -3.16 -1.85 -4.22
C ARG A 232 -3.52 -0.44 -3.77
N ILE A 233 -3.80 -0.29 -2.48
CA ILE A 233 -4.01 0.99 -1.82
C ILE A 233 -3.00 1.23 -0.71
N ILE A 234 -2.84 2.50 -0.36
CA ILE A 234 -2.08 3.01 0.78
C ILE A 234 -3.01 3.92 1.59
N LEU A 235 -3.08 3.66 2.90
CA LEU A 235 -3.85 4.44 3.86
C LEU A 235 -2.91 5.00 4.93
N ILE A 236 -2.85 6.33 5.05
CA ILE A 236 -2.11 7.04 6.08
C ILE A 236 -3.10 7.57 7.12
N ILE A 237 -2.90 7.23 8.39
CA ILE A 237 -3.66 7.79 9.51
C ILE A 237 -2.66 8.39 10.50
N MET A 238 -2.83 9.66 10.85
CA MET A 238 -1.95 10.34 11.80
C MET A 238 -2.74 10.97 12.95
N GLY A 239 -2.19 10.87 14.16
CA GLY A 239 -2.68 11.59 15.33
C GLY A 239 -3.96 11.05 15.95
N SER A 240 -4.33 9.79 15.72
CA SER A 240 -5.46 9.18 16.44
C SER A 240 -5.15 9.09 17.93
N GLU A 241 -6.14 9.32 18.79
CA GLU A 241 -5.94 9.32 20.24
C GLU A 241 -5.64 7.92 20.77
N LYS A 242 -6.21 6.88 20.14
CA LYS A 242 -6.06 5.49 20.57
C LYS A 242 -5.70 4.58 19.40
N ALA A 243 -4.74 3.67 19.63
CA ALA A 243 -4.37 2.63 18.68
C ALA A 243 -5.58 1.78 18.21
N LYS A 244 -6.51 1.47 19.13
CA LYS A 244 -7.74 0.72 18.79
C LYS A 244 -8.64 1.47 17.80
N ASN A 245 -8.77 2.79 17.96
CA ASN A 245 -9.58 3.61 17.05
C ASN A 245 -8.92 3.69 15.67
N ARG A 246 -7.62 4.00 15.63
CA ARG A 246 -6.80 3.95 14.41
C ARG A 246 -6.94 2.63 13.67
N ASP A 247 -6.85 1.50 14.37
CA ASP A 247 -6.95 0.17 13.76
C ASP A 247 -8.36 -0.09 13.21
N LEU A 248 -9.41 0.32 13.93
CA LEU A 248 -10.79 0.22 13.45
C LEU A 248 -11.05 1.09 12.22
N ILE A 249 -10.55 2.34 12.20
CA ILE A 249 -10.63 3.22 11.02
C ILE A 249 -9.92 2.56 9.83
N GLY A 250 -8.71 2.02 10.06
CA GLY A 250 -7.92 1.35 9.03
C GLY A 250 -8.65 0.14 8.43
N GLN A 251 -9.27 -0.68 9.27
CA GLN A 251 -10.07 -1.82 8.82
C GLN A 251 -11.26 -1.37 7.97
N ILE A 252 -12.11 -0.49 8.50
CA ILE A 252 -13.34 -0.05 7.82
C ILE A 252 -13.02 0.57 6.46
N MET A 253 -12.06 1.50 6.40
CA MET A 253 -11.74 2.18 5.14
C MET A 253 -11.15 1.26 4.08
N ILE A 254 -10.35 0.27 4.47
CA ILE A 254 -9.81 -0.71 3.52
C ILE A 254 -10.93 -1.60 3.00
N ASP A 255 -11.78 -2.11 3.90
CA ASP A 255 -12.90 -2.97 3.52
C ASP A 255 -13.92 -2.24 2.64
N ASP A 256 -14.29 -1.01 2.99
CA ASP A 256 -15.20 -0.16 2.22
C ASP A 256 -14.63 0.15 0.83
N PHE A 257 -13.33 0.45 0.73
CA PHE A 257 -12.68 0.69 -0.55
C PHE A 257 -12.80 -0.53 -1.47
N PHE A 258 -12.43 -1.71 -0.99
CA PHE A 258 -12.46 -2.92 -1.82
C PHE A 258 -13.89 -3.44 -2.07
N ALA A 259 -14.84 -3.15 -1.18
CA ALA A 259 -16.25 -3.43 -1.41
C ALA A 259 -16.82 -2.58 -2.57
N THR A 260 -16.36 -1.34 -2.70
CA THR A 260 -16.87 -0.38 -3.71
C THR A 260 -16.03 -0.29 -4.98
N HIS A 261 -14.80 -0.81 -4.98
CA HIS A 261 -13.84 -0.71 -6.09
C HIS A 261 -13.26 -2.06 -6.53
N HIS A 262 -14.10 -3.09 -6.59
CA HIS A 262 -13.72 -4.41 -7.09
C HIS A 262 -13.89 -4.50 -8.61
N ASP A 263 -13.15 -5.43 -9.22
CA ASP A 263 -13.29 -5.76 -10.63
C ASP A 263 -14.65 -6.42 -10.88
N VAL A 264 -15.48 -5.79 -11.71
CA VAL A 264 -16.79 -6.26 -12.13
C VAL A 264 -16.72 -6.64 -13.59
N LYS A 265 -17.03 -7.90 -13.90
CA LYS A 265 -17.29 -8.31 -15.27
C LYS A 265 -18.57 -7.62 -15.74
N VAL A 266 -18.43 -6.70 -16.67
CA VAL A 266 -19.55 -5.93 -17.24
C VAL A 266 -20.04 -6.51 -18.54
N ILE A 267 -19.15 -7.04 -19.38
CA ILE A 267 -19.55 -7.73 -20.60
C ILE A 267 -19.02 -9.15 -20.54
N ASP A 268 -19.92 -10.13 -20.59
CA ASP A 268 -19.60 -11.54 -20.65
C ASP A 268 -19.57 -12.00 -22.12
N SER A 269 -18.43 -12.49 -22.57
CA SER A 269 -18.20 -12.99 -23.94
C SER A 269 -19.03 -14.23 -24.30
N THR A 270 -19.63 -14.90 -23.31
CA THR A 270 -20.49 -16.07 -23.54
C THR A 270 -21.96 -15.69 -23.83
N ILE A 271 -22.33 -14.42 -23.69
CA ILE A 271 -23.69 -13.92 -23.90
C ILE A 271 -23.75 -13.14 -25.21
N ALA A 272 -24.69 -13.51 -26.08
CA ALA A 272 -24.94 -12.78 -27.33
C ALA A 272 -25.41 -11.36 -27.03
N ILE A 273 -24.79 -10.37 -27.67
CA ILE A 273 -25.12 -8.94 -27.53
C ILE A 273 -25.94 -8.42 -28.72
N GLY A 274 -26.05 -9.22 -29.79
CA GLY A 274 -26.86 -8.89 -30.95
C GLY A 274 -26.97 -10.06 -31.92
N SER A 275 -27.52 -9.79 -33.10
CA SER A 275 -27.58 -10.76 -34.18
C SER A 275 -27.55 -10.06 -35.53
N VAL A 276 -27.00 -10.73 -36.53
CA VAL A 276 -26.99 -10.28 -37.93
C VAL A 276 -27.60 -11.36 -38.82
N LYS A 277 -28.23 -10.94 -39.91
CA LYS A 277 -28.70 -11.86 -40.94
C LYS A 277 -27.74 -11.83 -42.13
N ILE A 278 -27.11 -12.95 -42.42
CA ILE A 278 -26.22 -13.14 -43.57
C ILE A 278 -26.94 -14.08 -44.53
N LYS A 279 -27.34 -13.56 -45.70
CA LYS A 279 -28.24 -14.26 -46.64
C LYS A 279 -29.56 -14.65 -45.95
N SER A 280 -29.87 -15.94 -45.86
CA SER A 280 -31.05 -16.49 -45.19
C SER A 280 -30.81 -16.90 -43.74
N THR A 281 -29.56 -16.96 -43.29
CA THR A 281 -29.20 -17.48 -41.96
C THR A 281 -29.00 -16.34 -40.97
N LYS A 282 -29.55 -16.51 -39.76
CA LYS A 282 -29.34 -15.60 -38.63
C LYS A 282 -28.16 -16.11 -37.80
N TYR A 283 -27.23 -15.21 -37.50
CA TYR A 283 -26.08 -15.47 -36.64
C TYR A 283 -26.14 -14.56 -35.43
N ASN A 284 -25.66 -15.05 -34.29
CA ASN A 284 -25.56 -14.26 -33.07
C ASN A 284 -24.19 -13.60 -33.02
N LEU A 285 -24.14 -12.42 -32.41
CA LEU A 285 -22.93 -11.62 -32.26
C LEU A 285 -22.51 -11.64 -30.80
N TYR A 286 -21.24 -11.95 -30.55
CA TYR A 286 -20.67 -12.06 -29.22
C TYR A 286 -19.47 -11.12 -29.08
N PRO A 287 -19.19 -10.61 -27.86
CA PRO A 287 -17.89 -10.04 -27.56
C PRO A 287 -16.79 -11.09 -27.74
N GLU A 288 -15.64 -10.70 -28.28
CA GLU A 288 -14.47 -11.60 -28.38
C GLU A 288 -13.96 -12.06 -27.01
N LYS A 289 -14.00 -11.17 -26.02
CA LYS A 289 -13.50 -11.38 -24.66
C LYS A 289 -14.36 -10.67 -23.64
N ASP A 290 -14.27 -11.14 -22.41
CA ASP A 290 -14.88 -10.48 -21.26
C ASP A 290 -14.35 -9.04 -21.14
N VAL A 291 -15.25 -8.12 -20.78
CA VAL A 291 -14.86 -6.77 -20.35
C VAL A 291 -15.06 -6.68 -18.85
N ILE A 292 -13.96 -6.35 -18.18
CA ILE A 292 -13.90 -6.18 -16.73
C ILE A 292 -13.61 -4.70 -16.47
N THR A 293 -14.32 -4.10 -15.52
CA THR A 293 -14.12 -2.71 -15.10
C THR A 293 -14.14 -2.61 -13.59
N ASN A 294 -13.55 -1.56 -13.03
CA ASN A 294 -13.49 -1.30 -11.59
C ASN A 294 -13.97 0.12 -11.25
N ASP A 295 -14.91 0.59 -12.06
CA ASP A 295 -15.24 1.99 -12.22
C ASP A 295 -16.19 2.55 -11.15
N GLY A 296 -16.46 1.77 -10.11
CA GLY A 296 -17.31 2.08 -8.96
C GLY A 296 -18.79 2.26 -9.29
N VAL A 297 -19.21 2.09 -10.54
CA VAL A 297 -20.58 2.29 -11.01
C VAL A 297 -21.19 0.99 -11.49
N SER A 298 -20.41 0.18 -12.20
CA SER A 298 -20.83 -1.12 -12.68
C SER A 298 -20.83 -2.13 -11.55
N THR A 299 -21.96 -2.81 -11.37
CA THR A 299 -22.16 -3.79 -10.28
C THR A 299 -22.46 -5.20 -10.80
N SER A 300 -22.66 -5.38 -12.11
CA SER A 300 -23.07 -6.64 -12.71
C SER A 300 -22.75 -6.71 -14.20
N VAL A 301 -22.96 -7.90 -14.79
CA VAL A 301 -22.97 -8.11 -16.24
C VAL A 301 -24.15 -7.36 -16.86
N ILE A 302 -23.88 -6.56 -17.89
CA ILE A 302 -24.83 -5.62 -18.54
C ILE A 302 -25.17 -5.99 -19.99
N ASN A 303 -24.79 -7.18 -20.49
CA ASN A 303 -25.05 -7.59 -21.88
C ASN A 303 -26.51 -7.43 -22.32
N LYS A 304 -27.47 -7.50 -21.38
CA LYS A 304 -28.92 -7.37 -21.67
C LYS A 304 -29.48 -5.97 -21.38
N ASP A 305 -28.76 -5.15 -20.61
CA ASP A 305 -29.23 -3.86 -20.12
C ASP A 305 -28.55 -2.68 -20.82
N ALA A 306 -27.39 -2.90 -21.44
CA ALA A 306 -26.65 -1.90 -22.19
C ALA A 306 -27.22 -1.70 -23.61
N THR A 307 -27.08 -0.50 -24.14
CA THR A 307 -27.35 -0.22 -25.55
C THR A 307 -26.09 -0.48 -26.37
N PHE A 308 -26.14 -1.42 -27.31
CA PHE A 308 -25.00 -1.75 -28.17
C PHE A 308 -25.11 -1.08 -29.54
N ILE A 309 -24.01 -0.46 -29.97
CA ILE A 309 -23.80 0.06 -31.32
C ILE A 309 -22.75 -0.81 -31.98
N PHE A 310 -23.07 -1.39 -33.14
CA PHE A 310 -22.16 -2.26 -33.90
C PHE A 310 -21.56 -1.53 -35.09
N ASN A 311 -20.26 -1.71 -35.30
CA ASN A 311 -19.56 -1.31 -36.50
C ASN A 311 -19.01 -2.57 -37.18
N LEU A 312 -19.73 -3.05 -38.19
CA LEU A 312 -19.47 -4.33 -38.86
C LEU A 312 -18.52 -4.14 -40.05
N SER A 313 -17.55 -5.04 -40.16
CA SER A 313 -16.57 -5.07 -41.25
C SER A 313 -17.14 -5.75 -42.51
N ASP A 314 -16.61 -5.40 -43.68
CA ASP A 314 -17.08 -5.95 -44.98
C ASP A 314 -16.92 -7.47 -45.11
N ASN A 315 -15.99 -8.07 -44.36
CA ASN A 315 -15.76 -9.52 -44.33
C ASN A 315 -16.94 -10.32 -43.77
N ILE A 316 -17.93 -9.68 -43.15
CA ILE A 316 -19.08 -10.34 -42.54
C ILE A 316 -19.87 -11.22 -43.52
N LYS A 317 -19.84 -10.91 -44.82
CA LYS A 317 -20.53 -11.69 -45.86
C LYS A 317 -19.91 -13.09 -46.09
N THR A 318 -18.65 -13.26 -45.71
CA THR A 318 -17.85 -14.48 -45.91
C THR A 318 -17.26 -15.01 -44.60
N ALA A 319 -17.59 -14.39 -43.47
CA ALA A 319 -17.07 -14.72 -42.15
C ALA A 319 -17.52 -16.12 -41.71
N LYS A 320 -16.62 -16.81 -40.99
CA LYS A 320 -16.84 -18.08 -40.33
C LYS A 320 -17.13 -17.85 -38.84
N THR A 321 -17.63 -18.88 -38.17
CA THR A 321 -17.77 -18.90 -36.71
C THR A 321 -16.43 -18.59 -36.04
N GLU A 322 -16.45 -17.75 -35.00
CA GLU A 322 -15.30 -17.17 -34.29
C GLU A 322 -14.50 -16.09 -35.05
N ASP A 323 -14.81 -15.77 -36.30
CA ASP A 323 -14.12 -14.65 -36.98
C ASP A 323 -14.50 -13.31 -36.32
N ILE A 324 -13.52 -12.41 -36.20
CA ILE A 324 -13.79 -11.02 -35.87
C ILE A 324 -14.50 -10.36 -37.08
N VAL A 325 -15.72 -9.89 -36.85
CA VAL A 325 -16.62 -9.32 -37.86
C VAL A 325 -16.89 -7.83 -37.65
N GLY A 326 -16.20 -7.20 -36.69
CA GLY A 326 -16.32 -5.78 -36.43
C GLY A 326 -15.99 -5.43 -34.98
N THR A 327 -16.51 -4.29 -34.55
CA THR A 327 -16.41 -3.80 -33.18
C THR A 327 -17.78 -3.43 -32.64
N TYR A 328 -17.87 -3.30 -31.32
CA TYR A 328 -19.05 -2.76 -30.66
C TYR A 328 -18.68 -1.62 -29.71
N THR A 329 -19.66 -0.77 -29.43
CA THR A 329 -19.67 0.17 -28.31
C THR A 329 -20.92 -0.08 -27.48
N ALA A 330 -20.76 -0.47 -26.22
CA ALA A 330 -21.85 -0.66 -25.26
C ALA A 330 -21.98 0.61 -24.42
N LYS A 331 -23.18 1.18 -24.36
CA LYS A 331 -23.51 2.35 -23.53
C LYS A 331 -24.38 1.93 -22.36
N TYR A 332 -23.95 2.24 -21.14
CA TYR A 332 -24.68 1.95 -19.91
C TYR A 332 -24.38 3.00 -18.84
N ASN A 333 -25.42 3.59 -18.25
CA ASN A 333 -25.31 4.63 -17.20
C ASN A 333 -24.29 5.74 -17.50
N GLY A 334 -24.24 6.22 -18.75
CA GLY A 334 -23.33 7.29 -19.18
C GLY A 334 -21.88 6.87 -19.44
N LYS A 335 -21.57 5.56 -19.36
CA LYS A 335 -20.27 5.00 -19.70
C LYS A 335 -20.29 4.23 -21.00
N GLU A 336 -19.13 4.14 -21.64
CA GLU A 336 -18.92 3.44 -22.90
C GLU A 336 -17.87 2.35 -22.75
N PHE A 337 -18.18 1.15 -23.23
CA PHE A 337 -17.27 0.01 -23.28
C PHE A 337 -17.13 -0.45 -24.72
N THR A 338 -15.90 -0.60 -25.21
CA THR A 338 -15.63 -0.98 -26.60
C THR A 338 -14.89 -2.30 -26.69
N GLY A 339 -15.19 -3.10 -27.71
CA GLY A 339 -14.49 -4.35 -27.95
C GLY A 339 -14.70 -4.89 -29.35
N ASN A 340 -13.98 -5.98 -29.66
CA ASN A 340 -14.15 -6.73 -30.90
C ASN A 340 -15.40 -7.61 -30.83
N LEU A 341 -16.01 -7.80 -31.99
CA LEU A 341 -17.23 -8.57 -32.17
C LEU A 341 -16.93 -9.82 -32.99
N ILE A 342 -17.36 -10.98 -32.50
CA ILE A 342 -17.26 -12.26 -33.19
C ILE A 342 -18.64 -12.79 -33.55
N LEU A 343 -18.67 -13.65 -34.58
CA LEU A 343 -19.87 -14.31 -35.09
C LEU A 343 -19.97 -15.75 -34.53
N ARG A 344 -21.14 -16.16 -34.02
CA ARG A 344 -21.43 -17.57 -33.69
C ARG A 344 -22.79 -18.03 -34.22
#